data_AF-K6V364-F1
#
_entry.id   AF-K6V364-F1
#
_cell.length_a   1.000
_cell.length_b   1.000
_cell.length_c   1.000
_cell.angle_alpha   90.00
_cell.angle_beta   90.00
_cell.angle_gamma   90.00
#
_symmetry.space_group_name_H-M   'P 1'
#
loop_
_entity.id
_entity.type
_entity.pdbx_description
1 polymer ?
#
loop_
_entity_poly.entity_id
_entity_poly.type
_entity_poly.pdbx_seq_one_letter_code
_entity_poly.pdbx_strand_id
1 'polypeptide(L)'
;MDQKDQDIVKGYCDDYMKLHLQNYTNEDDSFKKGCANAYRYVTDFSLHPKISAFCGYTNYWFYGELKSHEKNENYEALLHDFFERLSNFEVCVQYTEAIDEHDLYDKFYNFKNKSSTQHGNPCEEGRLCAQEYKNHQISCKGNGNNRFCNELEKFRDLFNDHLKSENGCKDIKELPSFQGSPLAATISIPFSVMSVISFFSFVTYKVGNFFVKKR
;
A
#
# COMPACT_ATOMS: atom_id res chain seq x y z
N MET A 1 9.64 8.50 31.25
CA MET A 1 10.66 7.52 30.83
C MET A 1 11.88 7.76 31.69
N ASP A 2 12.36 6.73 32.37
CA ASP A 2 13.55 6.83 33.21
C ASP A 2 14.84 6.67 32.37
N GLN A 3 16.00 6.88 33.00
CA GLN A 3 17.30 6.81 32.31
C GLN A 3 17.60 5.42 31.74
N LYS A 4 17.06 4.37 32.37
CA LYS A 4 17.30 2.97 32.02
C LYS A 4 16.58 2.61 30.72
N ASP A 5 15.35 3.07 30.55
CA ASP A 5 14.59 2.89 29.31
C ASP A 5 15.25 3.63 28.13
N GLN A 6 15.82 4.82 28.37
CA GLN A 6 16.58 5.56 27.35
C GLN A 6 17.84 4.81 26.90
N ASP A 7 18.56 4.19 27.83
CA ASP A 7 19.77 3.43 27.52
C ASP A 7 19.46 2.14 26.73
N ILE A 8 18.32 1.48 27.01
CA ILE A 8 17.83 0.31 26.26
C ILE A 8 17.43 0.70 24.83
N VAL A 9 16.66 1.78 24.66
CA VAL A 9 16.26 2.31 23.34
C VAL A 9 17.49 2.63 22.49
N LYS A 10 18.48 3.29 23.10
CA LYS A 10 19.71 3.70 22.42
C LYS A 10 20.54 2.49 21.98
N GLY A 11 20.67 1.48 22.86
CA GLY A 11 21.35 0.23 22.53
C GLY A 11 20.71 -0.50 21.35
N TYR A 12 19.38 -0.62 21.34
CA TYR A 12 18.64 -1.24 20.24
C TYR A 12 18.91 -0.57 18.89
N CYS A 13 18.78 0.76 18.82
CA CYS A 13 18.93 1.51 17.57
C CYS A 13 20.38 1.48 17.06
N ASP A 14 21.35 1.60 17.97
CA ASP A 14 22.78 1.53 17.62
C ASP A 14 23.16 0.12 17.11
N ASP A 15 22.62 -0.93 17.73
CA ASP A 15 22.86 -2.32 17.30
C ASP A 15 22.25 -2.61 15.93
N TYR A 16 21.01 -2.17 15.69
CA TYR A 16 20.35 -2.34 14.40
C TYR A 16 21.14 -1.68 13.27
N MET A 17 21.55 -0.42 13.46
CA MET A 17 22.37 0.30 12.49
C MET A 17 23.68 -0.41 12.20
N LYS A 18 24.36 -0.91 13.25
CA LYS A 18 25.64 -1.61 13.10
C LYS A 18 25.52 -2.91 12.33
N LEU A 19 24.43 -3.64 12.51
CA LEU A 19 24.20 -4.93 11.84
C LEU A 19 23.80 -4.75 10.37
N HIS A 20 22.91 -3.79 10.10
CA HIS A 20 22.20 -3.73 8.82
C HIS A 20 22.55 -2.51 7.97
N LEU A 21 23.05 -1.43 8.59
CA LEU A 21 23.21 -0.12 7.97
C LEU A 21 24.66 0.39 8.06
N GLN A 22 25.65 -0.49 7.87
CA GLN A 22 27.07 -0.16 8.05
C GLN A 22 27.58 0.97 7.11
N ASN A 23 26.98 1.08 5.92
CA ASN A 23 27.31 2.11 4.93
C ASN A 23 26.35 3.31 4.96
N TYR A 24 25.36 3.31 5.86
CA TYR A 24 24.40 4.39 6.00
C TYR A 24 25.02 5.53 6.81
N THR A 25 24.96 6.74 6.26
CA THR A 25 25.36 7.96 6.99
C THR A 25 24.12 8.54 7.64
N ASN A 26 24.09 8.48 8.98
CA ASN A 26 22.98 8.96 9.78
C ASN A 26 23.02 10.48 9.93
N GLU A 27 22.61 11.19 8.88
CA GLU A 27 22.55 12.65 8.87
C GLU A 27 21.66 13.16 10.01
N ASP A 28 22.19 14.09 10.82
CA ASP A 28 21.49 14.70 11.96
C ASP A 28 20.85 13.72 12.96
N ASP A 29 21.36 12.50 13.05
CA ASP A 29 20.78 11.42 13.85
C ASP A 29 19.32 11.05 13.48
N SER A 30 18.89 11.28 12.23
CA SER A 30 17.53 11.04 11.74
C SER A 30 17.05 9.61 12.02
N PHE A 31 17.86 8.62 11.66
CA PHE A 31 17.51 7.21 11.87
C PHE A 31 17.36 6.89 13.35
N LYS A 32 18.33 7.32 14.18
CA LYS A 32 18.31 7.05 15.63
C LYS A 32 17.08 7.67 16.29
N LYS A 33 16.69 8.88 15.87
CA LYS A 33 15.49 9.57 16.38
C LYS A 33 14.21 8.82 16.01
N GLY A 34 14.07 8.43 14.75
CA GLY A 34 12.88 7.69 14.32
C GLY A 34 12.81 6.28 14.91
N CYS A 35 13.94 5.59 15.03
CA CYS A 35 14.05 4.31 15.71
C CYS A 35 13.64 4.43 17.19
N ALA A 36 14.14 5.45 17.89
CA ALA A 36 13.77 5.70 19.27
C ALA A 36 12.27 6.03 19.43
N ASN A 37 11.68 6.76 18.48
CA ASN A 37 10.25 7.03 18.46
C ASN A 37 9.43 5.75 18.25
N ALA A 38 9.87 4.87 17.34
CA ALA A 38 9.21 3.59 17.11
C ALA A 38 9.23 2.74 18.37
N TYR A 39 10.40 2.59 19.01
CA TYR A 39 10.55 1.85 20.26
C TYR A 39 9.70 2.43 21.39
N ARG A 40 9.70 3.76 21.56
CA ARG A 40 8.87 4.41 22.59
C ARG A 40 7.39 4.21 22.37
N TYR A 41 6.95 4.25 21.11
CA TYR A 41 5.55 4.00 20.79
C TYR A 41 5.13 2.58 21.21
N VAL A 42 6.05 1.62 21.05
CA VAL A 42 5.87 0.25 21.50
C VAL A 42 5.82 0.13 23.02
N THR A 43 6.73 0.77 23.74
CA THR A 43 6.85 0.59 25.20
C THR A 43 5.82 1.38 26.00
N ASP A 44 5.42 2.56 25.51
CA ASP A 44 4.59 3.50 26.28
C ASP A 44 3.07 3.31 26.04
N PHE A 45 2.66 2.65 24.95
CA PHE A 45 1.24 2.54 24.57
C PHE A 45 0.74 1.09 24.56
N SER A 46 -0.45 0.82 25.13
CA SER A 46 -1.15 -0.44 24.90
C SER A 46 -1.73 -0.43 23.47
N LEU A 47 -1.08 -1.13 22.55
CA LEU A 47 -1.18 -0.88 21.10
C LEU A 47 -2.50 -1.27 20.43
N HIS A 48 -3.42 -1.92 21.12
CA HIS A 48 -4.51 -2.63 20.48
C HIS A 48 -5.41 -1.81 19.53
N PRO A 49 -5.76 -0.53 19.78
CA PRO A 49 -6.59 0.22 18.82
C PRO A 49 -5.80 0.94 17.72
N LYS A 50 -4.46 1.07 17.80
CA LYS A 50 -3.67 1.95 16.90
C LYS A 50 -2.52 1.26 16.18
N ILE A 51 -2.37 -0.06 16.34
CA ILE A 51 -1.28 -0.83 15.78
C ILE A 51 -1.13 -0.66 14.26
N SER A 52 -2.24 -0.60 13.51
CA SER A 52 -2.21 -0.38 12.06
C SER A 52 -1.58 0.95 11.67
N ALA A 53 -1.90 2.02 12.40
CA ALA A 53 -1.38 3.35 12.11
C ALA A 53 0.11 3.44 12.46
N PHE A 54 0.52 2.78 13.55
CA PHE A 54 1.92 2.64 13.91
C PHE A 54 2.71 1.87 12.85
N CYS A 55 2.28 0.67 12.48
CA CYS A 55 2.99 -0.14 11.49
C CYS A 55 3.13 0.61 10.16
N GLY A 56 2.06 1.29 9.70
CA GLY A 56 2.11 2.11 8.49
C GLY A 56 3.06 3.31 8.59
N TYR A 57 3.05 4.03 9.72
CA TYR A 57 3.97 5.16 9.93
C TYR A 57 5.43 4.73 10.04
N THR A 58 5.72 3.69 10.83
CA THR A 58 7.09 3.18 11.00
C THR A 58 7.64 2.68 9.69
N ASN A 59 6.81 1.97 8.93
CA ASN A 59 7.15 1.59 7.57
C ASN A 59 7.47 2.81 6.69
N TYR A 60 6.65 3.87 6.75
CA TYR A 60 6.88 5.09 5.97
C TYR A 60 8.19 5.78 6.27
N TRP A 61 8.44 6.00 7.56
CA TRP A 61 9.67 6.63 8.00
C TRP A 61 10.89 5.78 7.60
N PHE A 62 10.82 4.46 7.80
CA PHE A 62 11.92 3.54 7.51
C PHE A 62 12.27 3.53 6.01
N TYR A 63 11.26 3.57 5.13
CA TYR A 63 11.48 3.72 3.69
C TYR A 63 12.14 5.05 3.33
N GLY A 64 11.67 6.17 3.89
CA GLY A 64 12.25 7.48 3.64
C GLY A 64 13.74 7.54 3.99
N GLU A 65 14.14 6.97 5.12
CA GLU A 65 15.54 6.91 5.56
C GLU A 65 16.41 6.00 4.67
N LEU A 66 15.87 4.89 4.15
CA LEU A 66 16.67 3.93 3.39
C LEU A 66 16.67 4.17 1.87
N LYS A 67 15.62 4.81 1.32
CA LYS A 67 15.51 5.13 -0.11
C LYS A 67 16.50 6.22 -0.53
N SER A 68 16.78 7.18 0.35
CA SER A 68 17.72 8.28 0.07
C SER A 68 19.16 7.83 -0.16
N HIS A 69 19.51 6.58 0.22
CA HIS A 69 20.90 6.13 0.22
C HIS A 69 21.28 4.99 -0.75
N GLU A 70 20.33 4.25 -1.32
CA GLU A 70 20.46 3.44 -2.55
C GLU A 70 19.20 2.57 -2.72
N LYS A 71 18.95 2.04 -3.94
CA LYS A 71 17.92 1.02 -4.16
C LYS A 71 18.27 -0.23 -3.36
N ASN A 72 17.80 -0.28 -2.12
CA ASN A 72 17.94 -1.45 -1.28
C ASN A 72 17.04 -2.56 -1.82
N GLU A 73 17.63 -3.48 -2.59
CA GLU A 73 16.98 -4.74 -3.02
C GLU A 73 16.46 -5.57 -1.83
N ASN A 74 16.92 -5.25 -0.61
CA ASN A 74 16.58 -5.91 0.64
C ASN A 74 15.68 -5.09 1.58
N TYR A 75 15.05 -4.02 1.10
CA TYR A 75 14.22 -3.14 1.94
C TYR A 75 13.23 -3.93 2.82
N GLU A 76 12.46 -4.84 2.21
CA GLU A 76 11.42 -5.59 2.93
C GLU A 76 12.02 -6.48 4.02
N ALA A 77 13.16 -7.10 3.75
CA ALA A 77 13.89 -7.93 4.71
C ALA A 77 14.42 -7.09 5.88
N LEU A 78 14.93 -5.88 5.61
CA LEU A 78 15.39 -4.96 6.64
C LEU A 78 14.24 -4.51 7.54
N LEU A 79 13.14 -4.06 6.94
CA LEU A 79 11.96 -3.63 7.70
C LEU A 79 11.34 -4.79 8.50
N HIS A 80 11.31 -5.99 7.94
CA HIS A 80 10.84 -7.19 8.63
C HIS A 80 11.66 -7.46 9.90
N ASP A 81 12.99 -7.54 9.78
CA ASP A 81 13.89 -7.72 10.92
C ASP A 81 13.76 -6.57 11.93
N PHE A 82 13.56 -5.33 11.47
CA PHE A 82 13.30 -4.18 12.34
C PHE A 82 12.03 -4.38 13.18
N PHE A 83 10.92 -4.83 12.59
CA PHE A 83 9.68 -5.07 13.33
C PHE A 83 9.77 -6.29 14.27
N GLU A 84 10.45 -7.36 13.87
CA GLU A 84 10.66 -8.52 14.74
C GLU A 84 11.43 -8.14 16.01
N ARG A 85 12.51 -7.35 15.87
CA ARG A 85 13.33 -6.96 17.01
C ARG A 85 12.67 -5.92 17.92
N LEU A 86 11.71 -5.14 17.42
CA LEU A 86 10.89 -4.24 18.24
C LEU A 86 10.01 -4.96 19.29
N SER A 87 9.97 -6.30 19.28
CA SER A 87 9.23 -7.17 20.21
C SER A 87 7.70 -7.02 20.17
N ASN A 88 6.97 -8.11 19.93
CA ASN A 88 5.50 -8.21 19.94
C ASN A 88 4.72 -7.54 18.78
N PHE A 89 5.34 -7.37 17.60
CA PHE A 89 4.68 -6.80 16.41
C PHE A 89 4.73 -7.68 15.16
N GLU A 90 4.47 -8.99 15.29
CA GLU A 90 4.21 -9.85 14.12
C GLU A 90 3.11 -9.26 13.22
N VAL A 91 2.13 -8.58 13.82
CA VAL A 91 1.07 -7.89 13.08
C VAL A 91 1.57 -6.69 12.25
N CYS A 92 2.78 -6.17 12.49
CA CYS A 92 3.40 -5.16 11.63
C CYS A 92 4.08 -5.77 10.39
N VAL A 93 4.42 -7.07 10.42
CA VAL A 93 5.04 -7.76 9.28
C VAL A 93 4.14 -7.70 8.04
N GLN A 94 2.82 -7.85 8.19
CA GLN A 94 1.86 -7.67 7.09
C GLN A 94 1.79 -6.23 6.52
N TYR A 95 2.53 -5.27 7.05
CA TYR A 95 2.66 -3.92 6.49
C TYR A 95 3.96 -3.74 5.69
N THR A 96 4.86 -4.74 5.63
CA THR A 96 6.15 -4.62 4.95
C THR A 96 6.05 -4.53 3.43
N GLU A 97 4.94 -4.94 2.84
CA GLU A 97 4.67 -4.91 1.39
C GLU A 97 4.11 -3.56 0.88
N ALA A 98 3.81 -2.60 1.77
CA ALA A 98 2.91 -1.48 1.46
C ALA A 98 3.55 -0.24 0.77
N ILE A 99 4.76 -0.34 0.22
CA ILE A 99 5.67 0.84 0.19
C ILE A 99 5.95 1.38 -1.19
N ASP A 100 5.47 0.71 -2.22
CA ASP A 100 5.41 1.32 -3.55
C ASP A 100 4.56 2.62 -3.54
N GLU A 101 3.83 2.88 -2.44
CA GLU A 101 2.89 3.99 -2.23
C GLU A 101 3.52 5.33 -1.76
N HIS A 102 4.82 5.39 -1.44
CA HIS A 102 5.42 6.55 -0.75
C HIS A 102 5.64 7.76 -1.65
N ASP A 103 6.15 7.53 -2.86
CA ASP A 103 6.22 8.59 -3.87
C ASP A 103 4.83 9.14 -4.20
N LEU A 104 3.79 8.32 -4.01
CA LEU A 104 2.42 8.68 -4.27
C LEU A 104 1.87 9.70 -3.28
N TYR A 105 2.02 9.43 -1.97
CA TYR A 105 1.58 10.33 -0.91
C TYR A 105 2.38 11.62 -0.88
N ASP A 106 3.70 11.57 -1.07
CA ASP A 106 4.53 12.78 -1.08
C ASP A 106 4.18 13.70 -2.26
N LYS A 107 4.02 13.13 -3.48
CA LYS A 107 3.53 13.88 -4.64
C LYS A 107 2.12 14.43 -4.43
N PHE A 108 1.25 13.67 -3.75
CA PHE A 108 -0.09 14.15 -3.40
C PHE A 108 -0.06 15.31 -2.39
N TYR A 109 0.79 15.25 -1.36
CA TYR A 109 0.95 16.36 -0.43
C TYR A 109 1.51 17.60 -1.12
N ASN A 110 2.42 17.43 -2.09
CA ASN A 110 2.90 18.54 -2.92
C ASN A 110 1.80 19.13 -3.80
N PHE A 111 0.96 18.28 -4.40
CA PHE A 111 -0.22 18.71 -5.15
C PHE A 111 -1.19 19.50 -4.25
N LYS A 112 -1.45 19.00 -3.04
CA LYS A 112 -2.37 19.62 -2.07
C LYS A 112 -1.86 20.94 -1.49
N ASN A 113 -0.58 21.01 -1.13
CA ASN A 113 -0.02 22.12 -0.34
C ASN A 113 0.60 23.24 -1.19
N LYS A 114 1.08 22.97 -2.42
CA LYS A 114 1.67 24.03 -3.28
C LYS A 114 0.63 24.99 -3.88
N SER A 115 -0.66 24.79 -3.58
CA SER A 115 -1.70 25.80 -3.80
C SER A 115 -1.47 27.10 -2.99
N SER A 116 -0.58 27.09 -1.98
CA SER A 116 -0.47 28.18 -1.00
C SER A 116 0.84 28.99 -1.03
N THR A 117 1.95 28.50 -1.61
CA THR A 117 3.24 29.22 -1.55
C THR A 117 4.09 29.02 -2.81
N GLN A 118 4.50 30.17 -3.34
CA GLN A 118 5.46 30.46 -4.42
C GLN A 118 6.38 29.30 -4.86
N HIS A 119 6.44 29.11 -6.20
CA HIS A 119 7.45 28.36 -7.00
C HIS A 119 7.19 26.95 -7.55
N GLY A 120 5.97 26.42 -7.59
CA GLY A 120 5.66 25.25 -8.41
C GLY A 120 4.24 25.26 -8.96
N ASN A 121 4.01 24.66 -10.13
CA ASN A 121 2.64 24.44 -10.65
C ASN A 121 2.04 23.22 -9.94
N PRO A 122 1.04 23.37 -9.05
CA PRO A 122 0.46 22.25 -8.30
C PRO A 122 -0.10 21.16 -9.22
N CYS A 123 -0.61 21.54 -10.40
CA CYS A 123 -1.14 20.58 -11.38
C CYS A 123 -0.04 19.68 -11.97
N GLU A 124 1.22 20.13 -12.01
CA GLU A 124 2.32 19.28 -12.47
C GLU A 124 2.62 18.17 -11.46
N GLU A 125 2.60 18.48 -10.17
CA GLU A 125 2.73 17.49 -9.09
C GLU A 125 1.53 16.52 -9.11
N GLY A 126 0.32 17.04 -9.30
CA GLY A 126 -0.89 16.22 -9.47
C GLY A 126 -0.80 15.28 -10.67
N ARG A 127 -0.20 15.73 -11.79
CA ARG A 127 0.02 14.89 -12.98
C ARG A 127 1.04 13.79 -12.72
N LEU A 128 2.16 14.11 -12.08
CA LEU A 128 3.19 13.12 -11.72
C LEU A 128 2.63 12.09 -10.73
N CYS A 129 1.85 12.55 -9.76
CA CYS A 129 1.14 11.70 -8.80
C CYS A 129 0.18 10.74 -9.53
N ALA A 130 -0.64 11.25 -10.45
CA ALA A 130 -1.58 10.43 -11.22
C ALA A 130 -0.90 9.45 -12.19
N GLN A 131 0.29 9.78 -12.69
CA GLN A 131 1.09 8.87 -13.51
C GLN A 131 1.65 7.73 -12.66
N GLU A 132 2.21 8.05 -11.49
CA GLU A 132 2.76 7.06 -10.57
C GLU A 132 1.69 6.07 -10.10
N TYR A 133 0.50 6.56 -9.74
CA TYR A 133 -0.63 5.70 -9.36
C TYR A 133 -0.94 4.65 -10.42
N LYS A 134 -0.90 5.03 -11.70
CA LYS A 134 -1.19 4.13 -12.82
C LYS A 134 -0.13 3.05 -13.02
N ASN A 135 1.11 3.25 -12.57
CA ASN A 135 2.17 2.25 -12.66
C ASN A 135 1.83 1.01 -11.81
N HIS A 136 1.12 1.20 -10.70
CA HIS A 136 0.70 0.09 -9.82
C HIS A 136 -0.51 -0.71 -10.35
N GLN A 137 -1.07 -0.36 -11.51
CA GLN A 137 -2.23 -1.04 -12.08
C GLN A 137 -2.00 -2.55 -12.29
N ILE A 138 -0.80 -2.93 -12.73
CA ILE A 138 -0.47 -4.34 -13.02
C ILE A 138 -0.45 -5.15 -11.73
N SER A 139 0.07 -4.58 -10.63
CA SER A 139 0.14 -5.21 -9.31
C SER A 139 -1.25 -5.49 -8.70
N CYS A 140 -2.26 -4.72 -9.10
CA CYS A 140 -3.63 -4.85 -8.59
C CYS A 140 -4.61 -5.58 -9.51
N LYS A 141 -4.31 -5.68 -10.81
CA LYS A 141 -5.14 -6.45 -11.76
C LYS A 141 -4.99 -7.95 -11.52
N GLY A 142 -6.07 -8.60 -11.11
CA GLY A 142 -6.14 -10.06 -10.93
C GLY A 142 -5.90 -10.56 -9.50
N ASN A 143 -5.40 -9.69 -8.61
CA ASN A 143 -5.16 -9.98 -7.19
C ASN A 143 -5.82 -8.94 -6.27
N GLY A 144 -6.92 -8.35 -6.75
CA GLY A 144 -7.48 -7.05 -6.35
C GLY A 144 -8.07 -6.93 -4.94
N ASN A 145 -7.69 -7.79 -4.00
CA ASN A 145 -8.10 -7.67 -2.60
C ASN A 145 -6.93 -7.78 -1.63
N ASN A 146 -5.68 -7.71 -2.12
CA ASN A 146 -4.53 -7.59 -1.22
C ASN A 146 -4.51 -6.20 -0.57
N ARG A 147 -3.82 -6.10 0.57
CA ARG A 147 -3.79 -4.88 1.39
C ARG A 147 -3.25 -3.69 0.60
N PHE A 148 -2.20 -3.88 -0.20
CA PHE A 148 -1.62 -2.83 -1.06
C PHE A 148 -2.67 -2.19 -1.99
N CYS A 149 -3.46 -3.00 -2.67
CA CYS A 149 -4.51 -2.50 -3.54
C CYS A 149 -5.64 -1.81 -2.78
N ASN A 150 -5.93 -2.24 -1.55
CA ASN A 150 -6.93 -1.58 -0.71
C ASN A 150 -6.46 -0.20 -0.22
N GLU A 151 -5.17 -0.01 0.06
CA GLU A 151 -4.62 1.32 0.37
C GLU A 151 -4.61 2.22 -0.87
N LEU A 152 -4.20 1.71 -2.03
CA LEU A 152 -4.28 2.46 -3.29
C LEU A 152 -5.71 2.94 -3.62
N GLU A 153 -6.74 2.16 -3.28
CA GLU A 153 -8.13 2.56 -3.46
C GLU A 153 -8.54 3.70 -2.50
N LYS A 154 -8.01 3.71 -1.25
CA LYS A 154 -8.21 4.85 -0.34
C LYS A 154 -7.45 6.08 -0.82
N PHE A 155 -6.23 5.90 -1.29
CA PHE A 155 -5.44 6.97 -1.90
C PHE A 155 -6.18 7.59 -3.09
N ARG A 156 -6.74 6.75 -3.96
CA ARG A 156 -7.54 7.18 -5.11
C ARG A 156 -8.67 8.11 -4.69
N ASP A 157 -9.41 7.75 -3.65
CA ASP A 157 -10.53 8.55 -3.15
C ASP A 157 -10.04 9.91 -2.63
N LEU A 158 -8.96 9.93 -1.84
CA LEU A 158 -8.32 11.16 -1.35
C LEU A 158 -7.88 12.09 -2.51
N PHE A 159 -7.23 11.52 -3.53
CA PHE A 159 -6.76 12.27 -4.69
C PHE A 159 -7.93 12.86 -5.49
N ASN A 160 -8.94 12.04 -5.79
CA ASN A 160 -10.08 12.45 -6.62
C ASN A 160 -10.92 13.52 -5.92
N ASP A 161 -11.10 13.43 -4.60
CA ASP A 161 -11.80 14.43 -3.83
C ASP A 161 -11.06 15.77 -3.81
N HIS A 162 -9.73 15.73 -3.69
CA HIS A 162 -8.92 16.94 -3.82
C HIS A 162 -8.97 17.52 -5.24
N LEU A 163 -8.83 16.70 -6.28
CA LEU A 163 -8.91 17.14 -7.67
C LEU A 163 -10.24 17.83 -7.99
N LYS A 164 -11.37 17.31 -7.47
CA LYS A 164 -12.68 17.97 -7.61
C LYS A 164 -12.74 19.34 -6.95
N SER A 165 -12.01 19.53 -5.86
CA SER A 165 -11.93 20.82 -5.15
C SER A 165 -10.99 21.83 -5.83
N GLU A 166 -10.12 21.38 -6.73
CA GLU A 166 -9.11 22.18 -7.41
C GLU A 166 -9.57 22.61 -8.81
N ASN A 167 -9.98 23.87 -8.96
CA ASN A 167 -10.56 24.38 -10.22
C ASN A 167 -9.52 24.60 -11.34
N GLY A 168 -8.21 24.55 -11.02
CA GLY A 168 -7.12 24.89 -11.95
C GLY A 168 -6.60 23.74 -12.83
N CYS A 169 -6.76 22.47 -12.41
CA CYS A 169 -6.06 21.33 -13.02
C CYS A 169 -6.95 20.49 -13.96
N LYS A 170 -7.51 21.14 -14.99
CA LYS A 170 -8.54 20.55 -15.88
C LYS A 170 -8.07 19.40 -16.77
N ASP A 171 -6.77 19.24 -16.94
CA ASP A 171 -6.13 18.21 -17.75
C ASP A 171 -5.90 16.89 -16.99
N ILE A 172 -5.95 16.93 -15.65
CA ILE A 172 -5.86 15.76 -14.80
C ILE A 172 -7.24 15.10 -14.72
N LYS A 173 -7.30 13.79 -14.96
CA LYS A 173 -8.52 12.99 -14.83
C LYS A 173 -8.52 12.28 -13.48
N GLU A 174 -9.72 12.00 -12.96
CA GLU A 174 -9.90 11.12 -11.82
C GLU A 174 -9.17 9.79 -12.02
N LEU A 175 -8.55 9.33 -10.94
CA LEU A 175 -7.83 8.06 -10.89
C LEU A 175 -8.83 6.90 -10.99
N PRO A 176 -8.56 5.90 -11.84
CA PRO A 176 -9.44 4.74 -12.00
C PRO A 176 -9.32 3.77 -10.83
N SER A 177 -10.38 3.01 -10.55
CA SER A 177 -10.27 1.81 -9.70
C SER A 177 -9.44 0.72 -10.36
N PHE A 178 -8.63 0.03 -9.56
CA PHE A 178 -7.94 -1.19 -9.95
C PHE A 178 -8.61 -2.45 -9.44
N GLN A 179 -9.51 -2.34 -8.46
CA GLN A 179 -10.40 -3.44 -8.10
C GLN A 179 -11.28 -3.77 -9.31
N GLY A 180 -11.25 -5.04 -9.72
CA GLY A 180 -11.95 -5.51 -10.91
C GLY A 180 -13.40 -5.04 -10.87
N SER A 181 -13.84 -4.42 -11.96
CA SER A 181 -15.21 -3.92 -12.04
C SER A 181 -16.18 -5.05 -11.71
N PRO A 182 -17.22 -4.82 -10.89
CA PRO A 182 -18.31 -5.78 -10.74
C PRO A 182 -18.90 -6.18 -12.09
N LEU A 183 -18.72 -5.39 -13.17
CA LEU A 183 -19.14 -5.72 -14.53
C LEU A 183 -18.56 -7.03 -15.07
N ALA A 184 -17.32 -7.41 -14.73
CA ALA A 184 -16.76 -8.69 -15.21
C ALA A 184 -17.48 -9.89 -14.57
N ALA A 185 -17.82 -9.79 -13.28
CA ALA A 185 -18.67 -10.75 -12.59
C ALA A 185 -20.11 -10.71 -13.13
N THR A 186 -20.66 -9.52 -13.40
CA THR A 186 -22.01 -9.31 -13.94
C THR A 186 -22.18 -9.91 -15.35
N ILE A 187 -21.15 -9.93 -16.19
CA ILE A 187 -21.21 -10.52 -17.54
C ILE A 187 -20.99 -12.05 -17.50
N SER A 188 -20.17 -12.55 -16.56
CA SER A 188 -19.88 -13.99 -16.43
C SER A 188 -21.08 -14.82 -15.94
N ILE A 189 -21.90 -14.24 -15.06
CA ILE A 189 -23.10 -14.90 -14.51
C ILE A 189 -24.11 -15.31 -15.61
N PRO A 190 -24.61 -14.39 -16.47
CA PRO A 190 -25.58 -14.76 -17.51
C PRO A 190 -24.98 -15.72 -18.55
N PHE A 191 -23.69 -15.59 -18.91
CA PHE A 191 -23.03 -16.54 -19.80
C PHE A 191 -22.95 -17.96 -19.23
N SER A 192 -22.61 -18.07 -17.94
CA SER A 192 -22.53 -19.36 -17.25
C SER A 192 -23.90 -20.03 -17.15
N VAL A 193 -24.94 -19.27 -16.80
CA VAL A 193 -26.33 -19.78 -16.71
C VAL A 193 -26.83 -20.26 -18.07
N MET A 194 -26.62 -19.49 -19.15
CA MET A 194 -27.03 -19.89 -20.50
C MET A 194 -26.31 -21.15 -20.98
N SER A 195 -25.03 -21.30 -20.65
CA SER A 195 -24.23 -22.47 -21.00
C SER A 195 -24.72 -23.73 -20.26
N VAL A 196 -25.03 -23.60 -18.97
CA VAL A 196 -25.60 -24.68 -18.15
C VAL A 196 -26.97 -25.13 -18.67
N ILE A 197 -27.88 -24.20 -18.98
CA ILE A 197 -29.20 -24.51 -19.54
C ILE A 197 -29.07 -25.22 -20.89
N SER A 198 -28.15 -24.75 -21.75
CA SER A 198 -27.90 -25.37 -23.06
C SER A 198 -27.35 -26.78 -22.93
N PHE A 199 -26.44 -27.01 -21.97
CA PHE A 199 -25.90 -28.33 -21.69
C PHE A 199 -26.98 -29.30 -21.18
N PHE A 200 -27.81 -28.88 -20.22
CA PHE A 200 -28.92 -29.71 -19.73
C PHE A 200 -29.95 -29.99 -20.84
N SER A 201 -30.25 -29.02 -21.70
CA SER A 201 -31.15 -29.20 -22.85
C SER A 201 -30.58 -30.19 -23.87
N PHE A 202 -29.28 -30.12 -24.14
CA PHE A 202 -28.60 -31.06 -25.06
C PHE A 202 -28.59 -32.48 -24.50
N VAL A 203 -28.27 -32.65 -23.20
CA VAL A 203 -28.28 -33.95 -22.53
C VAL A 203 -29.69 -34.55 -22.53
N THR A 204 -30.71 -33.78 -22.13
CA THR A 204 -32.10 -34.25 -22.11
C THR A 204 -32.63 -34.59 -23.50
N TYR A 205 -32.32 -33.78 -24.53
CA TYR A 205 -32.66 -34.08 -25.92
C TYR A 205 -32.00 -35.39 -26.39
N LYS A 206 -30.71 -35.58 -26.13
CA LYS A 206 -29.98 -36.79 -26.55
C LYS A 206 -30.50 -38.03 -25.85
N VAL A 207 -30.76 -37.96 -24.54
CA VAL A 207 -31.30 -39.07 -23.75
C VAL A 207 -32.74 -39.39 -24.17
N GLY A 208 -33.60 -38.38 -24.34
CA GLY A 208 -34.98 -38.55 -24.82
C GLY A 208 -35.03 -39.18 -26.21
N ASN A 209 -34.20 -38.72 -27.14
CA ASN A 209 -34.15 -39.28 -28.50
C ASN A 209 -33.61 -40.72 -28.52
N PHE A 210 -32.73 -41.09 -27.58
CA PHE A 210 -32.30 -42.48 -27.41
C PHE A 210 -33.43 -43.39 -26.91
N PHE A 211 -34.27 -42.92 -25.98
CA PHE A 211 -35.44 -43.67 -25.52
C PHE A 211 -36.56 -43.76 -26.56
N VAL A 212 -36.76 -42.72 -27.37
CA VAL A 212 -37.75 -42.72 -28.47
C VAL A 212 -37.34 -43.64 -29.62
N LYS A 213 -36.04 -43.70 -29.98
CA LYS A 213 -35.54 -44.62 -31.02
C LYS A 213 -35.46 -46.09 -30.60
N LYS A 214 -35.57 -46.40 -29.31
CA LYS A 214 -35.52 -47.78 -28.78
C LYS A 214 -36.89 -48.40 -28.51
N ARG A 215 -37.98 -47.68 -28.79
CA ARG A 215 -39.36 -48.17 -28.65
C ARG A 215 -39.90 -48.61 -30.01
#